data_AF-A0A0C2SF70-F1
#
_entry.id   AF-A0A0C2SF70-F1
#
_cell.length_a   1.000
_cell.length_b   1.000
_cell.length_c   1.000
_cell.angle_alpha   90.00
_cell.angle_beta   90.00
_cell.angle_gamma   90.00
#
_symmetry.space_group_name_H-M   'P 1'
#
loop_
_entity.id
_entity.type
_entity.pdbx_description
1 polymer ?
#
loop_
_entity_poly.entity_id
_entity_poly.type
_entity_poly.pdbx_seq_one_letter_code
_entity_poly.pdbx_strand_id
1 'polypeptide(L)'
;MSFGERVSPVAAIQAILHDYPYSASILRELLQNSDDAGATKQVRVRWLSLATDSTHHAYIYKGVRPAFIAYNDSEFQEPDWEAIQSIHESSKQADTSKIGKYGVGFRACYHITDQPQILSGSSIAVLDPLHSNGEKIEYEKFKTKQYCKDFDFFSRFASTMFNPNSFTGTAIRLPLRSTRSELSQRVVTVV
;
A
#
# COMPACT_ATOMS: atom_id res chain seq x y z
N MET A 1 8.26 10.48 31.31
CA MET A 1 7.58 10.93 30.06
C MET A 1 7.60 12.45 30.06
N SER A 2 8.00 13.09 28.97
CA SER A 2 7.86 14.54 28.82
C SER A 2 6.38 14.90 28.63
N PHE A 3 5.95 15.99 29.26
CA PHE A 3 4.61 16.54 29.12
C PHE A 3 4.52 17.33 27.81
N GLY A 4 3.48 17.07 27.01
CA GLY A 4 3.28 17.70 25.70
C GLY A 4 2.13 17.07 24.93
N GLU A 5 1.69 17.76 23.88
CA GLU A 5 0.66 17.28 22.95
C GLU A 5 1.14 16.04 22.19
N ARG A 6 0.20 15.17 21.80
CA ARG A 6 0.48 13.95 21.03
C ARG A 6 -0.36 13.96 19.76
N VAL A 7 0.26 13.57 18.65
CA VAL A 7 -0.44 13.38 17.37
C VAL A 7 -0.83 11.92 17.24
N SER A 8 -2.11 11.66 16.94
CA SER A 8 -2.61 10.31 16.64
C SER A 8 -2.59 10.07 15.12
N PRO A 9 -1.83 9.08 14.61
CA PRO A 9 -1.86 8.69 13.20
C PRO A 9 -3.27 8.35 12.70
N VAL A 10 -4.08 7.70 13.54
CA VAL A 10 -5.46 7.32 13.21
C VAL A 10 -6.33 8.55 13.04
N ALA A 11 -6.29 9.50 13.98
CA ALA A 11 -7.08 10.73 13.90
C ALA A 11 -6.66 11.59 12.69
N ALA A 12 -5.36 11.66 12.42
CA ALA A 12 -4.78 12.30 11.25
C ALA A 12 -5.30 11.71 9.93
N ILE A 13 -5.34 10.38 9.82
CA ILE A 13 -5.87 9.70 8.63
C ILE A 13 -7.39 9.89 8.52
N GLN A 14 -8.13 9.80 9.62
CA GLN A 14 -9.58 10.03 9.63
C GLN A 14 -9.94 11.42 9.10
N ALA A 15 -9.21 12.46 9.51
CA ALA A 15 -9.40 13.82 9.00
C ALA A 15 -9.20 13.89 7.47
N ILE A 16 -8.14 13.23 6.96
CA ILE A 16 -7.91 13.16 5.51
C ILE A 16 -9.05 12.41 4.79
N LEU A 17 -9.53 11.29 5.35
CA LEU A 17 -10.62 10.52 4.73
C LEU A 17 -11.95 11.29 4.72
N HIS A 18 -12.16 12.18 5.68
CA HIS A 18 -13.30 13.09 5.71
C HIS A 18 -13.21 14.15 4.59
N ASP A 19 -12.04 14.78 4.44
CA ASP A 19 -11.82 15.86 3.47
C ASP A 19 -11.67 15.35 2.02
N TYR A 20 -11.30 14.07 1.86
CA TYR A 20 -11.18 13.38 0.58
C TYR A 20 -12.16 12.22 0.50
N PRO A 21 -13.45 12.44 0.14
CA PRO A 21 -14.46 11.40 0.11
C PRO A 21 -14.11 10.24 -0.84
N TYR A 22 -14.61 9.05 -0.51
CA TYR A 22 -14.42 7.86 -1.33
C TYR A 22 -14.99 8.04 -2.73
N SER A 23 -14.10 8.03 -3.72
CA SER A 23 -14.47 8.16 -5.13
C SER A 23 -13.40 7.54 -6.03
N ALA A 24 -13.63 7.59 -7.34
CA ALA A 24 -12.64 7.22 -8.34
C ALA A 24 -11.36 8.09 -8.28
N SER A 25 -11.34 9.18 -7.50
CA SER A 25 -10.13 9.98 -7.23
C SER A 25 -8.98 9.14 -6.68
N ILE A 26 -9.25 8.09 -5.88
CA ILE A 26 -8.21 7.20 -5.36
C ILE A 26 -7.40 6.57 -6.49
N LEU A 27 -8.06 6.20 -7.58
CA LEU A 27 -7.38 5.66 -8.76
C LEU A 27 -6.56 6.73 -9.46
N ARG A 28 -7.09 7.97 -9.55
CA ARG A 28 -6.36 9.10 -10.13
C ARG A 28 -5.11 9.43 -9.34
N GLU A 29 -5.15 9.37 -8.02
CA GLU A 29 -3.97 9.57 -7.16
C GLU A 29 -2.89 8.50 -7.43
N LEU A 30 -3.28 7.22 -7.59
CA LEU A 30 -2.33 6.16 -7.91
C LEU A 30 -1.73 6.30 -9.32
N LEU A 31 -2.51 6.79 -10.28
CA LEU A 31 -2.03 7.11 -11.63
C LEU A 31 -1.07 8.31 -11.58
N GLN A 32 -1.45 9.41 -10.90
CA GLN A 32 -0.61 10.59 -10.74
C GLN A 32 0.72 10.27 -10.06
N ASN A 33 0.70 9.45 -9.00
CA ASN A 33 1.90 8.95 -8.33
C ASN A 33 2.84 8.21 -9.29
N SER A 34 2.28 7.49 -10.27
CA SER A 34 3.05 6.77 -11.27
C SER A 34 3.61 7.73 -12.34
N ASP A 35 2.84 8.74 -12.76
CA ASP A 35 3.29 9.79 -13.68
C ASP A 35 4.44 10.61 -13.05
N ASP A 36 4.29 11.02 -11.79
CA ASP A 36 5.28 11.79 -11.03
C ASP A 36 6.60 11.04 -10.83
N ALA A 37 6.53 9.71 -10.72
CA ALA A 37 7.68 8.83 -10.63
C ALA A 37 8.36 8.57 -11.99
N GLY A 38 7.78 9.10 -13.09
CA GLY A 38 8.32 8.94 -14.44
C GLY A 38 8.09 7.55 -15.04
N ALA A 39 7.08 6.81 -14.56
CA ALA A 39 6.73 5.51 -15.10
C ALA A 39 6.30 5.62 -16.59
N THR A 40 6.79 4.70 -17.41
CA THR A 40 6.39 4.61 -18.83
C THR A 40 5.30 3.58 -19.06
N LYS A 41 5.09 2.68 -18.08
CA LYS A 41 4.05 1.66 -18.08
C LYS A 41 3.31 1.69 -16.76
N GLN A 42 1.99 1.78 -16.85
CA GLN A 42 1.09 1.61 -15.73
C GLN A 42 0.21 0.41 -16.03
N VAL A 43 0.33 -0.65 -15.23
CA VAL A 43 -0.32 -1.92 -15.52
C VAL A 43 -1.28 -2.27 -14.39
N ARG A 44 -2.57 -2.19 -14.75
CA ARG A 44 -3.63 -3.12 -14.37
C ARG A 44 -4.05 -3.16 -12.90
N VAL A 45 -5.12 -2.42 -12.65
CA VAL A 45 -6.06 -2.69 -11.56
C VAL A 45 -6.64 -4.10 -11.71
N ARG A 46 -6.28 -5.03 -10.82
CA ARG A 46 -6.96 -6.33 -10.70
C ARG A 46 -7.48 -6.50 -9.28
N TRP A 47 -8.73 -6.94 -9.18
CA TRP A 47 -9.26 -7.55 -7.97
C TRP A 47 -8.91 -9.02 -8.02
N LEU A 48 -8.06 -9.50 -7.12
CA LEU A 48 -7.72 -10.92 -7.07
C LEU A 48 -8.44 -11.58 -5.89
N SER A 49 -9.48 -12.37 -6.20
CA SER A 49 -9.98 -13.39 -5.29
C SER A 49 -9.18 -14.66 -5.55
N LEU A 50 -8.28 -15.05 -4.64
CA LEU A 50 -7.66 -16.36 -4.73
C LEU A 50 -8.67 -17.36 -4.16
N ALA A 51 -9.24 -18.19 -5.04
CA ALA A 51 -10.04 -19.32 -4.61
C ALA A 51 -9.21 -20.21 -3.68
N THR A 52 -9.69 -20.40 -2.45
CA THR A 52 -9.11 -21.32 -1.48
C THR A 52 -9.42 -22.74 -1.94
N ASP A 53 -8.42 -23.46 -2.45
CA ASP A 53 -8.56 -24.90 -2.68
C ASP A 53 -8.78 -25.61 -1.34
N SER A 54 -9.83 -26.42 -1.30
CA SER A 54 -10.61 -26.74 -0.10
C SER A 54 -10.06 -27.88 0.78
N THR A 55 -8.75 -28.12 0.85
CA THR A 55 -8.26 -29.37 1.47
C THR A 55 -7.22 -29.25 2.56
N HIS A 56 -6.64 -28.08 2.87
CA HIS A 56 -5.62 -28.03 3.93
C HIS A 56 -5.68 -26.78 4.83
N HIS A 57 -6.11 -27.04 6.08
CA HIS A 57 -5.79 -26.29 7.30
C HIS A 57 -6.33 -24.86 7.40
N ALA A 58 -7.57 -24.77 7.88
CA ALA A 58 -8.30 -23.56 8.28
C ALA A 58 -7.69 -22.76 9.47
N TYR A 59 -6.41 -22.96 9.81
CA TYR A 59 -5.76 -22.27 10.94
C TYR A 59 -4.42 -21.62 10.60
N ILE A 60 -3.98 -21.66 9.34
CA ILE A 60 -2.78 -20.94 8.93
C ILE A 60 -3.17 -20.11 7.72
N TYR A 61 -3.19 -18.79 7.93
CA TYR A 61 -3.53 -17.73 6.98
C TYR A 61 -5.02 -17.33 6.93
N LYS A 62 -5.35 -16.34 7.77
CA LYS A 62 -6.26 -15.20 7.43
C LYS A 62 -5.83 -14.45 6.13
N GLY A 63 -5.00 -15.04 5.27
CA GLY A 63 -3.86 -14.37 4.65
C GLY A 63 -3.97 -14.07 3.15
N VAL A 64 -5.04 -14.46 2.46
CA VAL A 64 -5.29 -13.90 1.12
C VAL A 64 -6.68 -13.30 1.03
N ARG A 65 -6.79 -12.05 1.47
CA ARG A 65 -7.95 -11.22 1.22
C ARG A 65 -7.97 -10.76 -0.24
N PRO A 66 -9.16 -10.59 -0.83
CA PRO A 66 -9.30 -9.79 -2.03
C PRO A 66 -8.54 -8.49 -1.86
N ALA A 67 -7.83 -8.08 -2.90
CA ALA A 67 -7.04 -6.87 -2.88
C ALA A 67 -7.16 -6.16 -4.20
N PHE A 68 -7.16 -4.83 -4.13
CA PHE A 68 -6.90 -3.97 -5.25
C PHE A 68 -5.37 -3.87 -5.43
N ILE A 69 -4.88 -3.91 -6.67
CA ILE A 69 -3.45 -3.78 -6.97
C ILE A 69 -3.26 -2.72 -8.05
N ALA A 70 -2.27 -1.86 -7.89
CA ALA A 70 -1.75 -1.00 -8.94
C ALA A 70 -0.26 -1.28 -9.14
N TYR A 71 0.20 -1.29 -10.39
CA TYR A 71 1.62 -1.44 -10.72
C TYR A 71 2.09 -0.36 -11.69
N ASN A 72 3.33 0.06 -11.53
CA ASN A 72 4.08 0.86 -12.48
C ASN A 72 5.54 0.37 -12.60
N ASP A 73 6.22 0.75 -13.69
CA ASP A 73 7.60 0.35 -13.98
C ASP A 73 8.68 1.28 -13.39
N SER A 74 8.29 2.17 -12.47
CA SER A 74 9.22 3.03 -11.71
C SER A 74 9.48 2.47 -10.30
N GLU A 75 10.66 2.69 -9.75
CA GLU A 75 11.01 2.26 -8.39
C GLU A 75 11.07 3.45 -7.43
N PHE A 76 10.48 3.28 -6.24
CA PHE A 76 10.67 4.19 -5.10
C PHE A 76 12.15 4.38 -4.79
N GLN A 77 12.56 5.63 -4.71
CA GLN A 77 13.85 6.06 -4.20
C GLN A 77 13.76 6.34 -2.69
N GLU A 78 14.90 6.49 -2.00
CA GLU A 78 14.90 6.80 -0.56
C GLU A 78 14.05 8.02 -0.17
N PRO A 79 14.05 9.14 -0.94
CA PRO A 79 13.13 10.25 -0.66
C PRO A 79 11.64 9.87 -0.74
N ASP A 80 11.26 8.93 -1.60
CA ASP A 80 9.88 8.45 -1.70
C ASP A 80 9.49 7.61 -0.48
N TRP A 81 10.44 6.80 0.03
CA TRP A 81 10.28 6.02 1.26
C TRP A 81 10.19 6.91 2.51
N GLU A 82 10.91 8.02 2.56
CA GLU A 82 10.78 9.03 3.62
C GLU A 82 9.43 9.75 3.53
N ALA A 83 9.07 10.23 2.33
CA ALA A 83 7.83 10.96 2.11
C ALA A 83 6.58 10.12 2.45
N ILE A 84 6.56 8.84 2.08
CA ILE A 84 5.39 7.97 2.32
C ILE A 84 5.16 7.66 3.81
N GLN A 85 6.12 7.92 4.69
CA GLN A 85 5.95 7.80 6.14
C GLN A 85 5.23 9.02 6.74
N SER A 86 5.33 10.19 6.11
CA SER A 86 4.71 11.42 6.61
C SER A 86 3.22 11.50 6.25
N ILE A 87 2.34 11.63 7.24
CA ILE A 87 0.89 11.65 7.00
C ILE A 87 0.43 13.00 6.43
N HIS A 88 1.07 14.09 6.84
CA HIS A 88 0.63 15.47 6.57
C HIS A 88 1.58 16.27 5.68
N GLU A 89 2.84 15.83 5.53
CA GLU A 89 3.78 16.53 4.66
C GLU A 89 3.56 16.07 3.22
N SER A 90 2.68 16.77 2.50
CA SER A 90 2.89 16.87 1.06
C SER A 90 4.19 17.63 0.87
N SER A 91 5.17 17.08 0.16
CA SER A 91 6.46 17.74 -0.10
C SER A 91 6.33 18.86 -1.16
N LYS A 92 5.41 19.80 -0.88
CA LYS A 92 5.11 21.01 -1.66
C LYS A 92 6.27 22.01 -1.70
N GLN A 93 7.31 21.83 -0.90
CA GLN A 93 8.36 22.85 -0.72
C GLN A 93 9.55 22.76 -1.70
N ALA A 94 9.70 21.71 -2.51
CA ALA A 94 10.91 21.57 -3.33
C ALA A 94 10.71 21.72 -4.86
N ASP A 95 9.51 21.53 -5.40
CA ASP A 95 9.35 21.57 -6.87
C ASP A 95 7.89 21.86 -7.26
N THR A 96 7.61 23.07 -7.75
CA THR A 96 6.25 23.50 -8.14
C THR A 96 5.77 22.86 -9.44
N SER A 97 6.64 22.17 -10.18
CA SER A 97 6.31 21.43 -11.40
C SER A 97 5.90 19.97 -11.17
N LYS A 98 5.97 19.47 -9.93
CA LYS A 98 5.62 18.09 -9.56
C LYS A 98 4.45 18.09 -8.57
N ILE A 99 3.24 18.20 -9.10
CA ILE A 99 2.01 18.13 -8.33
C ILE A 99 1.78 16.67 -7.93
N GLY A 100 2.19 16.28 -6.72
CA GLY A 100 1.85 14.95 -6.20
C GLY A 100 2.94 14.21 -5.43
N LYS A 101 3.90 14.89 -4.79
CA LYS A 101 4.83 14.16 -3.91
C LYS A 101 4.20 13.84 -2.55
N TYR A 102 3.64 12.65 -2.51
CA TYR A 102 3.17 11.80 -1.41
C TYR A 102 3.00 12.46 -0.03
N GLY A 103 1.78 12.35 0.48
CA GLY A 103 1.48 12.61 1.89
C GLY A 103 0.00 12.43 2.16
N VAL A 104 -0.84 13.16 1.41
CA VAL A 104 -2.31 13.17 1.56
C VAL A 104 -3.01 12.26 0.54
N GLY A 105 -2.64 12.35 -0.75
CA GLY A 105 -3.29 11.60 -1.84
C GLY A 105 -3.26 10.08 -1.64
N PHE A 106 -2.10 9.54 -1.25
CA PHE A 106 -1.97 8.11 -0.93
C PHE A 106 -2.81 7.68 0.27
N ARG A 107 -3.13 8.57 1.23
CA ARG A 107 -3.97 8.21 2.39
C ARG A 107 -5.42 7.96 2.01
N ALA A 108 -5.85 8.43 0.83
CA ALA A 108 -7.16 8.07 0.29
C ALA A 108 -7.30 6.54 0.08
N CYS A 109 -6.19 5.81 -0.06
CA CYS A 109 -6.17 4.33 -0.06
C CYS A 109 -6.76 3.73 1.23
N TYR A 110 -6.76 4.46 2.35
CA TYR A 110 -7.39 4.00 3.59
C TYR A 110 -8.92 3.94 3.51
N HIS A 111 -9.56 4.48 2.47
CA HIS A 111 -10.96 4.12 2.19
C HIS A 111 -11.14 2.65 1.82
N ILE A 112 -10.10 2.02 1.26
CA ILE A 112 -10.13 0.65 0.72
C ILE A 112 -9.55 -0.36 1.73
N THR A 113 -8.44 -0.03 2.38
CA THR A 113 -7.67 -0.93 3.24
C THR A 113 -7.31 -0.28 4.57
N ASP A 114 -7.05 -1.07 5.61
CA ASP A 114 -6.40 -0.58 6.84
C ASP A 114 -4.87 -0.66 6.77
N GLN A 115 -4.35 -1.43 5.81
CA GLN A 115 -2.95 -1.80 5.75
C GLN A 115 -2.48 -1.82 4.28
N PRO A 116 -2.18 -0.65 3.68
CA PRO A 116 -1.63 -0.60 2.33
C PRO A 116 -0.21 -1.16 2.33
N GLN A 117 0.13 -1.89 1.26
CA GLN A 117 1.39 -2.59 1.10
C GLN A 117 2.06 -2.12 -0.19
N ILE A 118 3.34 -1.80 -0.13
CA ILE A 118 4.12 -1.26 -1.24
C ILE A 118 5.32 -2.17 -1.42
N LEU A 119 5.46 -2.76 -2.60
CA LEU A 119 6.68 -3.44 -3.01
C LEU A 119 7.34 -2.60 -4.09
N SER A 120 8.61 -2.26 -3.91
CA SER A 120 9.38 -1.56 -4.93
C SER A 120 10.86 -1.90 -4.84
N GLY A 121 11.48 -2.22 -5.98
CA GLY A 121 12.89 -2.56 -6.06
C GLY A 121 13.22 -3.76 -5.17
N SER A 122 14.06 -3.52 -4.16
CA SER A 122 14.48 -4.50 -3.16
C SER A 122 13.82 -4.29 -1.79
N SER A 123 12.68 -3.60 -1.70
CA SER A 123 12.00 -3.31 -0.44
C SER A 123 10.50 -3.58 -0.50
N ILE A 124 9.96 -4.07 0.60
CA ILE A 124 8.52 -4.10 0.87
C ILE A 124 8.22 -3.24 2.10
N ALA A 125 7.19 -2.41 2.02
CA ALA A 125 6.68 -1.64 3.13
C ALA A 125 5.21 -1.98 3.39
N VAL A 126 4.86 -2.10 4.65
CA VAL A 126 3.49 -2.29 5.13
C VAL A 126 3.19 -1.13 6.05
N LEU A 127 2.19 -0.29 5.75
CA LEU A 127 1.77 0.76 6.68
C LEU A 127 0.64 0.22 7.55
N ASP A 128 0.77 0.33 8.86
CA ASP A 128 -0.20 -0.20 9.83
C ASP A 128 -0.44 0.78 10.98
N PRO A 129 -1.15 1.90 10.72
CA PRO A 129 -1.38 2.96 11.72
C PRO A 129 -2.26 2.50 12.91
N LEU A 130 -2.87 1.31 12.84
CA LEU A 130 -3.69 0.75 13.91
C LEU A 130 -2.87 -0.02 14.96
N HIS A 131 -1.67 -0.51 14.60
CA HIS A 131 -0.89 -1.38 15.49
C HIS A 131 0.55 -0.90 15.70
N SER A 132 1.39 -0.91 14.66
CA SER A 132 2.84 -0.66 14.76
C SER A 132 3.31 0.58 13.99
N ASN A 133 2.39 1.33 13.39
CA ASN A 133 2.61 2.33 12.33
C ASN A 133 3.12 1.77 11.00
N GLY A 134 3.72 0.58 11.00
CA GLY A 134 4.16 -0.13 9.81
C GLY A 134 5.56 -0.72 9.96
N GLU A 135 6.04 -1.34 8.89
CA GLU A 135 7.38 -1.91 8.77
C GLU A 135 7.89 -1.83 7.32
N LYS A 136 9.22 -1.67 7.13
CA LYS A 136 9.92 -1.81 5.85
C LYS A 136 10.90 -2.99 5.96
N ILE A 137 10.79 -3.95 5.05
CA ILE A 137 11.58 -5.19 5.03
C ILE A 137 12.33 -5.25 3.68
N GLU A 138 13.60 -5.65 3.74
CA GLU A 138 14.41 -5.90 2.54
C GLU A 138 13.96 -7.19 1.82
N TYR A 139 14.02 -7.17 0.49
CA TYR A 139 13.57 -8.25 -0.38
C TYR A 139 14.28 -9.58 -0.11
N GLU A 140 15.55 -9.54 0.29
CA GLU A 140 16.34 -10.71 0.66
C GLU A 140 15.81 -11.41 1.92
N LYS A 141 15.26 -10.66 2.89
CA LYS A 141 14.60 -11.21 4.08
C LYS A 141 13.19 -11.72 3.72
N PHE A 142 12.54 -11.03 2.79
CA PHE A 142 11.23 -11.38 2.27
C PHE A 142 11.18 -12.69 1.49
N LYS A 143 12.19 -12.99 0.65
CA LYS A 143 12.21 -14.22 -0.18
C LYS A 143 12.35 -15.52 0.62
N THR A 144 12.59 -15.43 1.93
CA THR A 144 12.58 -16.60 2.81
C THR A 144 11.20 -17.24 2.83
N LYS A 145 11.14 -18.58 2.89
CA LYS A 145 9.87 -19.34 2.85
C LYS A 145 8.84 -18.94 3.91
N GLN A 146 9.25 -18.24 4.97
CA GLN A 146 8.36 -17.79 6.02
C GLN A 146 7.57 -16.54 5.61
N TYR A 147 8.23 -15.55 5.01
CA TYR A 147 7.60 -14.32 4.49
C TYR A 147 6.94 -14.53 3.12
N CYS A 148 7.49 -15.38 2.26
CA CYS A 148 6.85 -15.75 0.99
C CYS A 148 5.43 -16.31 1.17
N LYS A 149 5.06 -16.87 2.33
CA LYS A 149 3.69 -17.34 2.57
C LYS A 149 2.71 -16.19 2.83
N ASP A 150 3.15 -15.13 3.50
CA ASP A 150 2.34 -13.93 3.77
C ASP A 150 2.21 -13.03 2.53
N PHE A 151 3.14 -13.19 1.59
CA PHE A 151 3.25 -12.37 0.39
C PHE A 151 3.25 -13.17 -0.93
N ASP A 152 2.81 -14.43 -0.88
CA ASP A 152 2.62 -15.33 -2.04
C ASP A 152 1.68 -14.72 -3.10
N PHE A 153 0.93 -13.70 -2.68
CA PHE A 153 0.20 -12.83 -3.56
C PHE A 153 1.06 -12.24 -4.69
N PHE A 154 2.19 -11.64 -4.33
CA PHE A 154 3.07 -10.94 -5.26
C PHE A 154 3.69 -11.95 -6.23
N SER A 155 4.23 -13.07 -5.73
CA SER A 155 4.77 -14.16 -6.54
C SER A 155 3.76 -14.67 -7.58
N ARG A 156 2.47 -14.80 -7.23
CA ARG A 156 1.40 -15.22 -8.15
C ARG A 156 0.93 -14.13 -9.12
N PHE A 157 0.94 -12.85 -8.71
CA PHE A 157 0.50 -11.73 -9.55
C PHE A 157 1.54 -11.36 -10.60
N ALA A 158 2.82 -11.39 -10.25
CA ALA A 158 3.89 -10.93 -11.12
C ALA A 158 4.97 -12.00 -11.30
N SER A 159 4.61 -13.28 -11.35
CA SER A 159 5.58 -14.36 -11.60
C SER A 159 6.50 -14.11 -12.81
N THR A 160 6.07 -13.29 -13.77
CA THR A 160 6.85 -12.82 -14.92
C THR A 160 7.64 -11.52 -14.69
N MET A 161 7.33 -10.75 -13.66
CA MET A 161 7.99 -9.48 -13.26
C MET A 161 8.85 -9.61 -11.99
N PHE A 162 8.74 -10.72 -11.26
CA PHE A 162 9.54 -11.04 -10.08
C PHE A 162 10.82 -11.75 -10.48
N ASN A 163 11.97 -11.11 -10.24
CA ASN A 163 13.27 -11.75 -10.27
C ASN A 163 13.60 -12.28 -8.85
N PRO A 164 14.29 -13.42 -8.69
CA PRO A 164 14.71 -13.94 -7.39
C PRO A 164 15.40 -12.97 -6.42
N ASN A 165 15.96 -11.85 -6.89
CA ASN A 165 16.69 -10.89 -6.04
C ASN A 165 16.14 -9.45 -6.09
N SER A 166 15.18 -9.14 -6.97
CA SER A 166 14.58 -7.80 -7.06
C SER A 166 13.26 -7.78 -7.83
N PHE A 167 12.49 -6.73 -7.62
CA PHE A 167 11.30 -6.40 -8.39
C PHE A 167 11.51 -5.09 -9.15
N THR A 168 11.52 -5.14 -10.48
CA THR A 168 11.70 -3.93 -11.29
C THR A 168 10.38 -3.19 -11.47
N GLY A 169 10.20 -2.16 -10.65
CA GLY A 169 9.01 -1.31 -10.61
C GLY A 169 8.42 -1.19 -9.20
N THR A 170 7.18 -0.69 -9.13
CA THR A 170 6.41 -0.52 -7.89
C THR A 170 5.06 -1.20 -8.00
N ALA A 171 4.69 -2.00 -7.00
CA ALA A 171 3.38 -2.61 -6.86
C ALA A 171 2.75 -2.21 -5.52
N ILE A 172 1.57 -1.58 -5.59
CA ILE A 172 0.77 -1.19 -4.43
C ILE A 172 -0.37 -2.20 -4.29
N ARG A 173 -0.43 -2.90 -3.16
CA ARG A 173 -1.50 -3.83 -2.80
C ARG A 173 -2.34 -3.23 -1.68
N LEU A 174 -3.66 -3.19 -1.89
CA LEU A 174 -4.65 -2.71 -0.93
C LEU A 174 -5.61 -3.86 -0.58
N PRO A 175 -5.34 -4.63 0.49
CA PRO A 175 -6.27 -5.66 0.97
C PRO A 175 -7.61 -5.07 1.38
N LEU A 176 -8.71 -5.53 0.79
CA LEU A 176 -10.02 -4.89 0.97
C LEU A 176 -10.54 -5.05 2.38
N ARG A 177 -10.89 -3.94 3.04
CA ARG A 177 -11.47 -3.92 4.39
C ARG A 177 -12.69 -4.83 4.50
N SER A 178 -12.51 -5.97 5.17
CA SER A 178 -13.57 -6.97 5.36
C SER A 178 -14.40 -6.74 6.63
N THR A 179 -13.84 -5.99 7.59
CA THR A 179 -14.48 -5.65 8.87
C THR A 179 -14.25 -4.18 9.18
N ARG A 180 -15.16 -3.56 9.91
CA ARG A 180 -15.01 -2.16 10.35
C ARG A 180 -13.75 -1.98 11.20
N SER A 181 -13.12 -0.82 11.10
CA SER A 181 -11.92 -0.47 11.87
C SER A 181 -12.03 0.96 12.41
N GLU A 182 -11.08 1.36 13.26
CA GLU A 182 -11.01 2.76 13.72
C GLU A 182 -10.73 3.73 12.56
N LEU A 183 -9.99 3.32 11.52
CA LEU A 183 -9.73 4.18 10.36
C LEU A 183 -11.01 4.43 9.54
N SER A 184 -11.85 3.41 9.36
CA SER A 184 -13.08 3.55 8.56
C SER A 184 -14.12 2.48 8.89
N GLN A 185 -15.38 2.90 8.91
CA GLN A 185 -16.53 2.01 9.05
C GLN A 185 -16.96 1.37 7.73
N ARG A 186 -16.35 1.75 6.59
CA ARG A 186 -16.68 1.21 5.27
C ARG A 186 -16.03 -0.15 5.04
N VAL A 187 -16.85 -1.18 4.91
CA VAL A 187 -16.44 -2.50 4.40
C VAL A 187 -16.44 -2.47 2.87
N VAL A 188 -15.43 -3.06 2.25
CA VAL A 188 -15.26 -3.14 0.79
C VAL A 188 -15.24 -4.61 0.38
N THR A 189 -16.20 -5.01 -0.44
CA THR A 189 -16.35 -6.38 -0.95
C THR A 189 -16.27 -6.40 -2.47
N VAL A 190 -15.81 -7.52 -3.03
CA VAL A 190 -15.93 -7.81 -4.46
C VAL A 190 -17.26 -8.54 -4.64
N VAL A 191 -18.08 -8.06 -5.58
CA VAL A 191 -19.35 -8.69 -5.97
C VAL A 191 -19.12 -9.55 -7.20
#